data_AF-A0A075HWF5-F1
#
_entry.id   AF-A0A075HWF5-F1
#
_cell.length_a   1.000
_cell.length_b   1.000
_cell.length_c   1.000
_cell.angle_alpha   90.00
_cell.angle_beta   90.00
_cell.angle_gamma   90.00
#
_symmetry.space_group_name_H-M   'P 1'
#
loop_
_entity.id
_entity.type
_entity.pdbx_description
1 polymer ?
#
loop_
_entity_poly.entity_id
_entity_poly.type
_entity_poly.pdbx_seq_one_letter_code
_entity_poly.pdbx_strand_id
1 'polypeptide(L)'
;MNARDFYIMHDDCPSGLKIMRCEDSMKSSRIMHRGGKPYYEYRDTAMSSVGPFRPEWIEELCVVDDNELDNRQVQWNNGHFMHQFTYFVGDVNFYYIDENGEKKVDVMNTGDSNYITPFTPHSFATRKGASKNGLILALTYGNNLSGDSQHELSSIGKKLGKEFAFDFSSKEIASVSLIKFHRNNASLTLHELSKRTNMDIEKLKDFENGKIPTYSEYAILAECLQVNIRDLLPYDKISNKVIVQFYKNTKKWFYPEDTKNYKLVELANTISLPHSKALEVNVLSENDKTLDLKIGLHQYGYNIGDTDVSISYESEDGLKADMIKPGDSFYIKPFVAHNFRGKGKVLILRISGKITGEPQRELSLIGKKNMARVINESTQWFNVNGKN
;
A
#
# COMPACT_ATOMS: atom_id res chain seq x y z
N MET A 1 -13.53 -3.51 25.74
CA MET A 1 -13.39 -2.04 25.68
C MET A 1 -12.04 -1.67 26.24
N ASN A 2 -11.29 -0.83 25.54
CA ASN A 2 -9.97 -0.33 25.90
C ASN A 2 -9.99 1.20 25.97
N ALA A 3 -9.00 1.82 26.61
CA ALA A 3 -8.90 3.28 26.68
C ALA A 3 -8.95 3.95 25.29
N ARG A 4 -8.32 3.33 24.28
CA ARG A 4 -8.30 3.83 22.90
C ARG A 4 -9.67 3.87 22.20
N ASP A 5 -10.64 3.11 22.68
CA ASP A 5 -11.99 3.09 22.11
C ASP A 5 -12.73 4.42 22.36
N PHE A 6 -12.22 5.24 23.28
CA PHE A 6 -12.74 6.58 23.60
C PHE A 6 -12.05 7.72 22.87
N TYR A 7 -10.97 7.44 22.12
CA TYR A 7 -10.21 8.46 21.40
C TYR A 7 -10.40 8.28 19.89
N ILE A 8 -11.19 9.16 19.29
CA ILE A 8 -11.44 9.17 17.85
C ILE A 8 -10.24 9.71 17.07
N MET A 9 -10.12 9.33 15.79
CA MET A 9 -9.15 9.93 14.90
C MET A 9 -9.48 11.42 14.72
N HIS A 10 -8.48 12.28 14.89
CA HIS A 10 -8.59 13.68 14.54
C HIS A 10 -8.64 13.84 13.01
N ASP A 11 -9.59 14.59 12.48
CA ASP A 11 -9.61 14.92 11.05
C ASP A 11 -8.80 16.19 10.79
N ASP A 12 -7.54 16.01 10.39
CA ASP A 12 -6.64 17.10 10.02
C ASP A 12 -6.72 17.47 8.52
N CYS A 13 -7.71 16.94 7.79
CA CYS A 13 -7.91 17.15 6.37
C CYS A 13 -9.40 17.42 6.03
N PRO A 14 -10.07 18.38 6.69
CA PRO A 14 -11.52 18.58 6.56
C PRO A 14 -11.94 18.93 5.12
N SER A 15 -11.08 19.63 4.36
CA SER A 15 -11.40 20.01 2.97
C SER A 15 -11.31 18.86 1.96
N GLY A 16 -10.81 17.69 2.37
CA GLY A 16 -10.54 16.56 1.47
C GLY A 16 -9.15 16.56 0.82
N LEU A 17 -8.47 17.70 0.79
CA LEU A 17 -7.08 17.88 0.38
C LEU A 17 -6.27 18.51 1.51
N LYS A 18 -5.06 18.01 1.74
CA LYS A 18 -4.06 18.61 2.64
C LYS A 18 -2.73 18.72 1.91
N ILE A 19 -2.19 19.93 1.80
CA ILE A 19 -0.90 20.20 1.15
C ILE A 19 0.16 20.49 2.21
N MET A 20 1.37 19.98 1.99
CA MET A 20 2.56 20.37 2.73
C MET A 20 3.54 21.02 1.76
N ARG A 21 3.96 22.24 2.08
CA ARG A 21 4.84 23.02 1.22
C ARG A 21 6.28 22.52 1.29
N CYS A 22 7.03 22.71 0.22
CA CYS A 22 8.46 22.37 0.16
C CYS A 22 9.23 23.02 1.32
N GLU A 23 8.94 24.29 1.63
CA GLU A 23 9.59 25.02 2.72
C GLU A 23 9.29 24.41 4.09
N ASP A 24 8.10 23.85 4.29
CA ASP A 24 7.77 23.13 5.53
C ASP A 24 8.46 21.77 5.62
N SER A 25 8.66 21.11 4.47
CA SER A 25 9.44 19.86 4.39
C SER A 25 10.91 20.13 4.71
N MET A 26 11.47 21.26 4.26
CA MET A 26 12.83 21.67 4.63
C MET A 26 12.99 21.93 6.13
N LYS A 27 11.95 22.45 6.81
CA LYS A 27 11.98 22.69 8.28
C LYS A 27 12.02 21.40 9.09
N SER A 28 11.56 20.27 8.55
CA SER A 28 11.60 18.95 9.23
C SER A 28 12.90 18.18 8.97
N SER A 29 13.86 18.81 8.27
CA SER A 29 15.15 18.21 7.92
C SER A 29 15.88 17.66 9.15
N ARG A 30 16.37 16.43 9.01
CA ARG A 30 17.20 15.76 10.01
C ARG A 30 18.25 14.89 9.33
N ILE A 31 19.52 15.16 9.62
CA ILE A 31 20.64 14.36 9.14
C ILE A 31 20.87 13.20 10.10
N MET A 32 20.81 11.98 9.59
CA MET A 32 21.10 10.76 10.35
C MET A 32 22.47 10.22 9.99
N HIS A 33 23.24 9.89 11.02
CA HIS A 33 24.58 9.35 10.87
C HIS A 33 24.55 7.81 10.93
N ARG A 34 25.39 7.15 10.13
CA ARG A 34 25.68 5.71 10.21
C ARG A 34 27.16 5.48 9.99
N GLY A 35 27.75 4.53 10.70
CA GLY A 35 29.20 4.31 10.64
C GLY A 35 30.04 5.57 10.98
N GLY A 36 29.51 6.45 11.84
CA GLY A 36 30.17 7.70 12.24
C GLY A 36 30.09 8.86 11.24
N LYS A 37 29.42 8.72 10.10
CA LYS A 37 29.31 9.76 9.05
C LYS A 37 27.85 10.11 8.73
N PRO A 38 27.54 11.34 8.27
CA PRO A 38 26.25 11.65 7.66
C PRO A 38 25.92 10.65 6.56
N TYR A 39 24.73 10.05 6.62
CA TYR A 39 24.33 9.00 5.68
C TYR A 39 23.06 9.36 4.92
N TYR A 40 22.07 9.93 5.62
CA TYR A 40 20.83 10.39 5.02
C TYR A 40 20.44 11.75 5.57
N GLU A 41 19.85 12.60 4.73
CA GLU A 41 18.98 13.68 5.17
C GLU A 41 17.52 13.26 4.97
N TYR A 42 16.73 13.20 6.05
CA TYR A 42 15.30 12.94 5.98
C TYR A 42 14.52 14.24 6.06
N ARG A 43 13.46 14.34 5.26
CA ARG A 43 12.44 15.39 5.36
C ARG A 43 11.05 14.76 5.30
N ASP A 44 10.20 15.19 6.22
CA ASP A 44 8.80 14.81 6.20
C ASP A 44 8.12 15.43 4.98
N THR A 45 7.19 14.69 4.39
CA THR A 45 6.27 15.21 3.36
C THR A 45 4.83 15.04 3.82
N ALA A 46 3.84 15.39 2.99
CA ALA A 46 2.44 15.44 3.38
C ALA A 46 1.95 14.15 4.05
N MET A 47 1.54 14.29 5.31
CA MET A 47 0.90 13.26 6.11
C MET A 47 -0.43 13.78 6.66
N SER A 48 -1.37 12.88 6.85
CA SER A 48 -2.67 13.16 7.47
C SER A 48 -2.96 12.10 8.53
N SER A 49 -3.56 12.51 9.65
CA SER A 49 -4.00 11.59 10.71
C SER A 49 -5.09 10.62 10.24
N VAL A 50 -5.79 10.92 9.14
CA VAL A 50 -6.82 10.03 8.56
C VAL A 50 -6.27 9.09 7.48
N GLY A 51 -4.98 9.18 7.12
CA GLY A 51 -4.33 8.32 6.13
C GLY A 51 -3.13 7.56 6.71
N PRO A 52 -2.81 6.35 6.23
CA PRO A 52 -1.76 5.52 6.83
C PRO A 52 -0.35 5.76 6.21
N PHE A 53 -0.16 6.87 5.49
CA PHE A 53 1.14 7.21 4.87
C PHE A 53 2.17 7.67 5.90
N ARG A 54 3.42 7.30 5.68
CA ARG A 54 4.64 7.84 6.31
C ARG A 54 5.68 8.09 5.19
N PRO A 55 5.43 9.08 4.33
CA PRO A 55 6.23 9.34 3.15
C PRO A 55 7.40 10.27 3.48
N GLU A 56 8.60 9.80 3.18
CA GLU A 56 9.85 10.51 3.47
C GLU A 56 10.55 10.90 2.19
N TRP A 57 11.02 12.14 2.13
CA TRP A 57 12.05 12.58 1.20
C TRP A 57 13.40 12.27 1.83
N ILE A 58 14.27 11.54 1.12
CA ILE A 58 15.54 11.07 1.69
C ILE A 58 16.68 11.29 0.69
N GLU A 59 17.63 12.16 1.03
CA GLU A 59 18.84 12.37 0.22
C GLU A 59 19.97 11.43 0.65
N GLU A 60 20.59 10.76 -0.33
CA GLU A 60 21.71 9.83 -0.13
C GLU A 60 23.05 10.56 0.04
N LEU A 61 23.42 10.89 1.27
CA LEU A 61 24.67 11.60 1.58
C LEU A 61 25.93 10.70 1.47
N CYS A 62 25.74 9.37 1.55
CA CYS A 62 26.82 8.41 1.36
C CYS A 62 27.10 8.23 -0.14
N VAL A 63 28.35 8.48 -0.55
CA VAL A 63 28.83 8.24 -1.93
C VAL A 63 29.62 6.94 -1.98
N VAL A 64 29.32 6.07 -2.94
CA VAL A 64 30.02 4.80 -3.19
C VAL A 64 30.82 4.82 -4.49
N ASP A 65 31.98 4.18 -4.47
CA ASP A 65 32.94 4.19 -5.57
C ASP A 65 32.69 3.07 -6.60
N ASP A 66 31.81 2.11 -6.27
CA ASP A 66 31.46 0.94 -7.07
C ASP A 66 29.99 0.55 -6.82
N ASN A 67 29.52 -0.45 -7.57
CA ASN A 67 28.18 -1.02 -7.44
C ASN A 67 28.26 -2.44 -6.81
N GLU A 68 29.18 -2.69 -5.89
CA GLU A 68 29.39 -4.02 -5.31
C GLU A 68 28.48 -4.28 -4.09
N LEU A 69 28.03 -5.52 -3.97
CA LEU A 69 27.08 -5.98 -2.94
C LEU A 69 27.64 -5.87 -1.51
N ASP A 70 28.96 -5.98 -1.37
CA ASP A 70 29.69 -5.99 -0.11
C ASP A 70 30.46 -4.69 0.15
N ASN A 71 30.13 -3.62 -0.59
CA ASN A 71 30.72 -2.30 -0.38
C ASN A 71 30.59 -1.87 1.09
N ARG A 72 31.73 -1.73 1.77
CA ARG A 72 31.81 -1.47 3.21
C ARG A 72 31.33 -0.07 3.63
N GLN A 73 31.14 0.83 2.66
CA GLN A 73 30.58 2.16 2.93
C GLN A 73 29.07 2.08 3.18
N VAL A 74 28.38 1.08 2.60
CA VAL A 74 26.93 0.92 2.71
C VAL A 74 26.53 0.48 4.12
N GLN A 75 25.65 1.26 4.75
CA GLN A 75 25.16 1.00 6.10
C GLN A 75 23.71 0.53 6.06
N TRP A 76 23.49 -0.76 6.34
CA TRP A 76 22.20 -1.43 6.23
C TRP A 76 21.26 -1.06 7.38
N ASN A 77 19.95 -1.00 7.11
CA ASN A 77 18.94 -1.03 8.17
C ASN A 77 18.59 -2.49 8.55
N ASN A 78 17.74 -2.67 9.55
CA ASN A 78 17.25 -4.00 9.98
C ASN A 78 15.95 -4.41 9.27
N GLY A 79 15.56 -3.70 8.21
CA GLY A 79 14.18 -3.63 7.75
C GLY A 79 13.27 -2.90 8.74
N HIS A 80 12.02 -2.65 8.35
CA HIS A 80 11.02 -2.01 9.20
C HIS A 80 9.61 -2.47 8.88
N PHE A 81 8.68 -2.21 9.79
CA PHE A 81 7.31 -2.71 9.70
C PHE A 81 6.48 -2.13 8.54
N MET A 82 6.74 -0.87 8.15
CA MET A 82 5.97 -0.25 7.07
C MET A 82 6.29 -0.90 5.73
N HIS A 83 5.28 -1.06 4.88
CA HIS A 83 5.49 -1.32 3.47
C HIS A 83 6.19 -0.11 2.85
N GLN A 84 7.00 -0.31 1.82
CA GLN A 84 7.68 0.79 1.16
C GLN A 84 7.61 0.66 -0.35
N PHE A 85 7.02 1.67 -0.97
CA PHE A 85 7.24 2.01 -2.36
C PHE A 85 8.35 3.07 -2.40
N THR A 86 9.24 3.04 -3.40
CA THR A 86 10.25 4.08 -3.58
C THR A 86 10.32 4.52 -5.03
N TYR A 87 10.41 5.83 -5.24
CA TYR A 87 10.72 6.44 -6.53
C TYR A 87 12.12 7.07 -6.47
N PHE A 88 12.94 6.79 -7.48
CA PHE A 88 14.34 7.21 -7.53
C PHE A 88 14.53 8.49 -8.36
N VAL A 89 15.40 9.38 -7.89
CA VAL A 89 15.84 10.61 -8.55
C VAL A 89 17.36 10.70 -8.50
N GLY A 90 17.99 10.78 -9.68
CA GLY A 90 19.45 10.81 -9.80
C GLY A 90 20.10 9.42 -9.74
N ASP A 91 21.39 9.41 -9.43
CA ASP A 91 22.25 8.23 -9.53
C ASP A 91 22.30 7.42 -8.22
N VAL A 92 21.24 6.67 -7.93
CA VAL A 92 21.08 5.94 -6.67
C VAL A 92 21.36 4.44 -6.85
N ASN A 93 22.14 3.85 -5.94
CA ASN A 93 22.18 2.40 -5.77
C ASN A 93 21.17 1.98 -4.70
N PHE A 94 20.35 0.97 -5.00
CA PHE A 94 19.42 0.35 -4.07
C PHE A 94 19.93 -1.02 -3.65
N TYR A 95 20.29 -1.16 -2.38
CA TYR A 95 20.77 -2.40 -1.78
C TYR A 95 19.65 -3.06 -0.99
N TYR A 96 19.48 -4.38 -1.14
CA TYR A 96 18.49 -5.14 -0.38
C TYR A 96 18.94 -6.59 -0.16
N ILE A 97 18.28 -7.26 0.78
CA ILE A 97 18.40 -8.72 0.94
C ILE A 97 17.19 -9.37 0.26
N ASP A 98 17.41 -10.29 -0.66
CA ASP A 98 16.34 -10.98 -1.37
C ASP A 98 15.66 -12.06 -0.52
N GLU A 99 14.66 -12.75 -1.10
CA GLU A 99 13.96 -13.84 -0.44
C GLU A 99 14.83 -15.04 -0.02
N ASN A 100 16.02 -15.20 -0.61
CA ASN A 100 16.99 -16.26 -0.30
C ASN A 100 18.00 -15.84 0.77
N GLY A 101 17.94 -14.59 1.25
CA GLY A 101 18.91 -14.06 2.20
C GLY A 101 20.19 -13.54 1.54
N GLU A 102 20.22 -13.41 0.22
CA GLU A 102 21.37 -12.89 -0.51
C GLU A 102 21.31 -11.37 -0.64
N LYS A 103 22.46 -10.71 -0.50
CA LYS A 103 22.56 -9.28 -0.82
C LYS A 103 22.40 -9.09 -2.32
N LYS A 104 21.62 -8.07 -2.71
CA LYS A 104 21.45 -7.58 -4.07
C LYS A 104 21.69 -6.07 -4.09
N VAL A 105 22.08 -5.57 -5.27
CA VAL A 105 22.21 -4.15 -5.57
C VAL A 105 21.64 -3.92 -6.95
N ASP A 106 20.74 -2.96 -7.05
CA ASP A 106 20.22 -2.49 -8.32
C ASP A 106 20.65 -1.03 -8.54
N VAL A 107 21.15 -0.78 -9.75
CA VAL A 107 21.65 0.53 -10.18
C VAL A 107 20.47 1.34 -10.73
N MET A 108 19.92 2.23 -9.90
CA MET A 108 18.72 3.01 -10.22
C MET A 108 19.06 4.38 -10.80
N ASN A 109 18.12 4.90 -11.58
CA ASN A 109 18.14 6.23 -12.17
C ASN A 109 16.79 6.93 -11.97
N THR A 110 16.74 8.22 -12.32
CA THR A 110 15.50 9.01 -12.28
C THR A 110 14.35 8.30 -13.02
N GLY A 111 13.24 8.08 -12.32
CA GLY A 111 12.05 7.43 -12.87
C GLY A 111 11.92 5.96 -12.50
N ASP A 112 13.02 5.31 -12.13
CA ASP A 112 12.96 3.93 -11.64
C ASP A 112 12.17 3.90 -10.33
N SER A 113 11.64 2.73 -9.99
CA SER A 113 10.90 2.54 -8.75
C SER A 113 11.02 1.13 -8.21
N ASN A 114 10.72 0.96 -6.92
CA ASN A 114 10.62 -0.35 -6.31
C ASN A 114 9.40 -0.47 -5.38
N TYR A 115 9.13 -1.71 -5.01
CA TYR A 115 8.40 -2.06 -3.79
C TYR A 115 9.25 -3.05 -2.98
N ILE A 116 9.28 -2.88 -1.66
CA ILE A 116 9.96 -3.79 -0.72
C ILE A 116 9.03 -4.17 0.43
N THR A 117 8.96 -5.48 0.70
CA THR A 117 8.11 -6.06 1.74
C THR A 117 8.62 -5.71 3.15
N PRO A 118 7.73 -5.49 4.14
CA PRO A 118 8.11 -5.23 5.52
C PRO A 118 9.20 -6.15 6.06
N PHE A 119 10.06 -5.58 6.90
CA PHE A 119 11.22 -6.23 7.54
C PHE A 119 12.31 -6.75 6.62
N THR A 120 12.26 -6.48 5.30
CA THR A 120 13.36 -6.78 4.39
C THR A 120 14.47 -5.72 4.55
N PRO A 121 15.70 -6.09 4.98
CA PRO A 121 16.79 -5.15 5.15
C PRO A 121 17.21 -4.50 3.82
N HIS A 122 17.48 -3.20 3.85
CA HIS A 122 17.87 -2.44 2.67
C HIS A 122 18.67 -1.17 3.02
N SER A 123 19.30 -0.58 2.00
CA SER A 123 19.98 0.71 2.07
C SER A 123 20.10 1.36 0.69
N PHE A 124 20.53 2.61 0.66
CA PHE A 124 20.71 3.44 -0.52
C PHE A 124 22.05 4.20 -0.42
N ALA A 125 22.63 4.52 -1.57
CA ALA A 125 23.81 5.37 -1.67
C ALA A 125 23.87 6.06 -3.04
N THR A 126 24.52 7.21 -3.08
CA THR A 126 24.83 7.94 -4.32
C THR A 126 26.03 7.32 -5.01
N ARG A 127 25.98 7.15 -6.33
CA ARG A 127 27.16 6.72 -7.10
C ARG A 127 28.18 7.84 -7.27
N LYS A 128 29.46 7.51 -7.16
CA LYS A 128 30.56 8.45 -7.44
C LYS A 128 30.47 8.98 -8.88
N GLY A 129 30.70 10.29 -9.03
CA GLY A 129 30.61 10.99 -10.30
C GLY A 129 29.23 11.58 -10.62
N ALA A 130 28.22 11.33 -9.77
CA ALA A 130 26.92 12.00 -9.87
C ALA A 130 27.07 13.53 -9.74
N SER A 131 26.29 14.28 -10.51
CA SER A 131 26.33 15.75 -10.50
C SER A 131 25.75 16.36 -9.21
N LYS A 132 24.88 15.61 -8.52
CA LYS A 132 24.28 15.90 -7.22
C LYS A 132 24.09 14.57 -6.48
N ASN A 133 23.84 14.63 -5.18
CA ASN A 133 23.44 13.44 -4.46
C ASN A 133 22.17 12.84 -5.06
N GLY A 134 22.09 11.52 -4.98
CA GLY A 134 20.86 10.78 -5.20
C GLY A 134 19.79 11.18 -4.19
N LEU A 135 18.55 11.04 -4.61
CA LEU A 135 17.36 11.28 -3.82
C LEU A 135 16.37 10.14 -4.05
N ILE A 136 15.73 9.71 -2.97
CA ILE A 136 14.54 8.88 -3.04
C ILE A 136 13.32 9.56 -2.41
N LEU A 137 12.15 9.27 -2.98
CA LEU A 137 10.87 9.46 -2.33
C LEU A 137 10.42 8.11 -1.76
N ALA A 138 10.76 7.86 -0.50
CA ALA A 138 10.45 6.63 0.23
C ALA A 138 9.03 6.72 0.80
N LEU A 139 8.06 6.33 -0.01
CA LEU A 139 6.64 6.42 0.33
C LEU A 139 6.24 5.18 1.14
N THR A 140 6.54 5.21 2.43
CA THR A 140 6.17 4.11 3.33
C THR A 140 4.72 4.24 3.81
N TYR A 141 4.08 3.12 4.11
CA TYR A 141 2.69 3.12 4.59
C TYR A 141 2.34 1.87 5.41
N GLY A 142 1.40 2.05 6.34
CA GLY A 142 0.72 0.96 7.01
C GLY A 142 -0.38 0.35 6.12
N ASN A 143 -0.67 -0.93 6.35
CA ASN A 143 -1.79 -1.62 5.72
C ASN A 143 -2.61 -2.35 6.82
N ASN A 144 -3.30 -3.44 6.48
CA ASN A 144 -4.21 -4.19 7.35
C ASN A 144 -3.61 -4.60 8.70
N LEU A 145 -2.29 -4.82 8.81
CA LEU A 145 -1.66 -5.20 10.07
C LEU A 145 -1.43 -4.05 11.05
N SER A 146 -1.65 -2.79 10.66
CA SER A 146 -1.40 -1.63 11.53
C SER A 146 -2.60 -1.30 12.42
N GLY A 147 -2.36 -0.78 13.63
CA GLY A 147 -3.40 -0.42 14.60
C GLY A 147 -4.09 -1.66 15.18
N ASP A 148 -5.42 -1.75 15.10
CA ASP A 148 -6.23 -2.71 15.87
C ASP A 148 -5.80 -4.17 15.66
N SER A 149 -5.55 -4.58 14.42
CA SER A 149 -5.04 -5.93 14.13
C SER A 149 -3.68 -6.21 14.78
N GLN A 150 -2.79 -5.20 14.88
CA GLN A 150 -1.53 -5.34 15.61
C GLN A 150 -1.77 -5.50 17.12
N HIS A 151 -2.68 -4.70 17.67
CA HIS A 151 -2.99 -4.72 19.10
C HIS A 151 -3.65 -6.04 19.51
N GLU A 152 -4.55 -6.58 18.69
CA GLU A 152 -5.17 -7.88 18.89
C GLU A 152 -4.14 -9.02 18.80
N LEU A 153 -3.30 -9.05 17.78
CA LEU A 153 -2.21 -10.04 17.69
C LEU A 153 -1.24 -9.92 18.88
N SER A 154 -0.97 -8.71 19.35
CA SER A 154 -0.12 -8.48 20.52
C SER A 154 -0.73 -9.01 21.81
N SER A 155 -2.05 -8.95 21.99
CA SER A 155 -2.72 -9.44 23.19
C SER A 155 -2.88 -10.97 23.19
N ILE A 156 -3.06 -11.59 22.01
CA ILE A 156 -3.03 -13.04 21.80
C ILE A 156 -1.65 -13.61 22.16
N GLY A 157 -0.59 -12.86 21.87
CA GLY A 157 0.79 -13.20 22.22
C GLY A 157 1.51 -14.06 21.17
N LYS A 158 2.84 -14.05 21.23
CA LYS A 158 3.71 -14.58 20.15
C LYS A 158 3.49 -16.06 19.82
N LYS A 159 3.17 -16.90 20.80
CA LYS A 159 3.02 -18.35 20.58
C LYS A 159 1.78 -18.64 19.74
N LEU A 160 0.63 -18.10 20.14
CA LEU A 160 -0.64 -18.32 19.46
C LEU A 160 -0.74 -17.48 18.17
N GLY A 161 -0.21 -16.25 18.20
CA GLY A 161 -0.21 -15.36 17.04
C GLY A 161 0.53 -15.91 15.82
N LYS A 162 1.53 -16.79 16.03
CA LYS A 162 2.25 -17.46 14.93
C LYS A 162 1.37 -18.37 14.09
N GLU A 163 0.31 -18.94 14.68
CA GLU A 163 -0.60 -19.86 13.97
C GLU A 163 -1.43 -19.13 12.88
N PHE A 164 -1.54 -17.80 12.94
CA PHE A 164 -2.18 -16.99 11.90
C PHE A 164 -1.27 -16.71 10.70
N ALA A 165 0.04 -16.97 10.81
CA ALA A 165 0.98 -16.80 9.70
C ALA A 165 1.02 -18.06 8.84
N PHE A 166 0.09 -18.18 7.90
CA PHE A 166 0.05 -19.30 6.96
C PHE A 166 1.27 -19.34 6.05
N ASP A 167 1.61 -20.56 5.61
CA ASP A 167 2.71 -20.77 4.67
C ASP A 167 2.24 -20.49 3.25
N PHE A 168 2.57 -19.30 2.75
CA PHE A 168 2.27 -18.86 1.39
C PHE A 168 3.52 -18.93 0.48
N SER A 169 4.44 -19.87 0.73
CA SER A 169 5.64 -20.08 -0.10
C SER A 169 5.32 -20.58 -1.52
N SER A 170 4.21 -21.28 -1.71
CA SER A 170 3.69 -21.67 -3.02
C SER A 170 2.16 -21.58 -3.07
N LYS A 171 1.59 -21.63 -4.27
CA LYS A 171 0.13 -21.62 -4.47
C LYS A 171 -0.53 -22.88 -3.87
N GLU A 172 0.12 -24.02 -4.04
CA GLU A 172 -0.30 -25.32 -3.54
C GLU A 172 -0.35 -25.33 -2.01
N ILE A 173 0.73 -24.86 -1.37
CA ILE A 173 0.83 -24.81 0.10
C ILE A 173 -0.17 -23.80 0.67
N ALA A 174 -0.32 -22.64 0.04
CA ALA A 174 -1.35 -21.66 0.44
C ALA A 174 -2.77 -22.24 0.36
N SER A 175 -3.09 -22.99 -0.72
CA SER A 175 -4.38 -23.68 -0.84
C SER A 175 -4.58 -24.70 0.29
N VAL A 176 -3.55 -25.47 0.65
CA VAL A 176 -3.60 -26.41 1.78
C VAL A 176 -3.90 -25.66 3.08
N SER A 177 -3.19 -24.57 3.36
CA SER A 177 -3.38 -23.79 4.59
C SER A 177 -4.81 -23.26 4.71
N LEU A 178 -5.37 -22.69 3.64
CA LEU A 178 -6.73 -22.14 3.64
C LEU A 178 -7.79 -23.22 3.83
N ILE A 179 -7.71 -24.34 3.10
CA ILE A 179 -8.65 -25.46 3.23
C ILE A 179 -8.60 -26.04 4.66
N LYS A 180 -7.40 -26.32 5.18
CA LYS A 180 -7.23 -26.84 6.55
C LYS A 180 -7.79 -25.88 7.59
N PHE A 181 -7.51 -24.58 7.45
CA PHE A 181 -7.98 -23.56 8.39
C PHE A 181 -9.50 -23.54 8.47
N HIS A 182 -10.19 -23.47 7.33
CA HIS A 182 -11.65 -23.46 7.31
C HIS A 182 -12.26 -24.79 7.77
N ARG A 183 -11.69 -25.94 7.38
CA ARG A 183 -12.15 -27.25 7.86
C ARG A 183 -12.03 -27.38 9.39
N ASN A 184 -10.89 -26.98 9.94
CA ASN A 184 -10.64 -27.05 11.38
C ASN A 184 -11.56 -26.09 12.16
N ASN A 185 -11.79 -24.88 11.65
CA ASN A 185 -12.72 -23.93 12.28
C ASN A 185 -14.17 -24.43 12.25
N ALA A 186 -14.55 -25.20 11.22
CA ALA A 186 -15.83 -25.89 11.16
C ALA A 186 -15.87 -27.19 11.99
N SER A 187 -14.78 -27.57 12.65
CA SER A 187 -14.64 -28.82 13.42
C SER A 187 -14.97 -30.09 12.63
N LEU A 188 -14.73 -30.08 11.31
CA LEU A 188 -15.00 -31.23 10.45
C LEU A 188 -13.79 -32.14 10.34
N THR A 189 -14.00 -33.44 10.57
CA THR A 189 -12.99 -34.45 10.18
C THR A 189 -12.99 -34.62 8.66
N LEU A 190 -11.91 -35.19 8.10
CA LEU A 190 -11.91 -35.55 6.68
C LEU A 190 -13.00 -36.57 6.32
N HIS A 191 -13.37 -37.45 7.26
CA HIS A 191 -14.46 -38.41 7.08
C HIS A 191 -15.81 -37.71 6.99
N GLU A 192 -16.07 -36.73 7.84
CA GLU A 192 -17.30 -35.93 7.79
C GLU A 192 -17.34 -35.06 6.53
N LEU A 193 -16.21 -34.43 6.16
CA LEU A 193 -16.13 -33.64 4.93
C LEU A 193 -16.34 -34.50 3.68
N SER A 194 -15.81 -35.73 3.67
CA SER A 194 -16.03 -36.71 2.59
C SER A 194 -17.52 -37.03 2.41
N LYS A 195 -18.26 -37.25 3.51
CA LYS A 195 -19.71 -37.46 3.44
C LYS A 195 -20.47 -36.27 2.86
N ARG A 196 -20.14 -35.05 3.30
CA ARG A 196 -20.83 -33.82 2.85
C ARG A 196 -20.57 -33.52 1.38
N THR A 197 -19.32 -33.66 0.96
CA THR A 197 -18.88 -33.34 -0.40
C THR A 197 -19.18 -34.47 -1.39
N ASN A 198 -19.52 -35.66 -0.90
CA ASN A 198 -19.57 -36.90 -1.68
C ASN A 198 -18.25 -37.17 -2.45
N MET A 199 -17.12 -36.72 -1.89
CA MET A 199 -15.78 -36.97 -2.44
C MET A 199 -15.09 -38.09 -1.67
N ASP A 200 -14.27 -38.87 -2.37
CA ASP A 200 -13.40 -39.86 -1.76
C ASP A 200 -12.46 -39.21 -0.73
N ILE A 201 -12.26 -39.88 0.41
CA ILE A 201 -11.45 -39.34 1.51
C ILE A 201 -9.98 -39.16 1.11
N GLU A 202 -9.43 -40.01 0.24
CA GLU A 202 -8.06 -39.89 -0.27
C GLU A 202 -7.92 -38.65 -1.14
N LYS A 203 -8.95 -38.32 -1.93
CA LYS A 203 -8.97 -37.07 -2.70
C LYS A 203 -8.93 -35.82 -1.81
N LEU A 204 -9.63 -35.84 -0.67
CA LEU A 204 -9.55 -34.75 0.30
C LEU A 204 -8.19 -34.69 1.00
N LYS A 205 -7.56 -35.85 1.28
CA LYS A 205 -6.19 -35.90 1.79
C LYS A 205 -5.20 -35.33 0.77
N ASP A 206 -5.36 -35.63 -0.51
CA ASP A 206 -4.53 -35.04 -1.58
C ASP A 206 -4.61 -33.50 -1.56
N PHE A 207 -5.83 -32.95 -1.40
CA PHE A 207 -6.02 -31.50 -1.31
C PHE A 207 -5.29 -30.91 -0.10
N GLU A 208 -5.29 -31.62 1.04
CA GLU A 208 -4.55 -31.25 2.23
C GLU A 208 -3.04 -31.56 2.18
N ASN A 209 -2.57 -32.10 1.06
CA ASN A 209 -1.16 -32.45 0.78
C ASN A 209 -0.63 -31.77 -0.51
N GLY A 210 -1.30 -30.73 -1.01
CA GLY A 210 -0.79 -29.86 -2.07
C GLY A 210 -1.44 -30.02 -3.45
N LYS A 211 -2.39 -30.94 -3.62
CA LYS A 211 -3.17 -31.02 -4.86
C LYS A 211 -4.17 -29.86 -4.90
N ILE A 212 -4.13 -29.05 -5.96
CA ILE A 212 -5.05 -27.93 -6.12
C ILE A 212 -6.42 -28.45 -6.59
N PRO A 213 -7.52 -28.17 -5.86
CA PRO A 213 -8.87 -28.43 -6.34
C PRO A 213 -9.17 -27.68 -7.64
N THR A 214 -9.96 -28.28 -8.51
CA THR A 214 -10.62 -27.57 -9.62
C THR A 214 -11.62 -26.55 -9.09
N TYR A 215 -12.04 -25.59 -9.92
CA TYR A 215 -13.02 -24.59 -9.52
C TYR A 215 -14.35 -25.19 -9.05
N SER A 216 -14.84 -26.24 -9.73
CA SER A 216 -16.04 -26.97 -9.32
C SER A 216 -15.86 -27.68 -7.97
N GLU A 217 -14.66 -28.20 -7.68
CA GLU A 217 -14.38 -28.81 -6.37
C GLU A 217 -14.27 -27.77 -5.27
N TYR A 218 -13.66 -26.61 -5.54
CA TYR A 218 -13.71 -25.47 -4.62
C TYR A 218 -15.14 -25.02 -4.33
N ALA A 219 -16.04 -25.02 -5.33
CA ALA A 219 -17.44 -24.68 -5.13
C ALA A 219 -18.13 -25.64 -4.15
N ILE A 220 -17.94 -26.95 -4.34
CA ILE A 220 -18.50 -27.98 -3.44
C ILE A 220 -17.91 -27.85 -2.02
N LEU A 221 -16.59 -27.65 -1.91
CA LEU A 221 -15.91 -27.46 -0.63
C LEU A 221 -16.43 -26.22 0.10
N ALA A 222 -16.53 -25.09 -0.60
CA ALA A 222 -16.99 -23.83 -0.04
C ALA A 222 -18.43 -23.94 0.51
N GLU A 223 -19.33 -24.58 -0.24
CA GLU A 223 -20.69 -24.88 0.21
C GLU A 223 -20.69 -25.74 1.48
N CYS A 224 -19.93 -26.84 1.50
CA CYS A 224 -19.88 -27.75 2.65
C CYS A 224 -19.23 -27.12 3.90
N LEU A 225 -18.31 -26.18 3.71
CA LEU A 225 -17.62 -25.43 4.75
C LEU A 225 -18.35 -24.14 5.15
N GLN A 226 -19.44 -23.78 4.48
CA GLN A 226 -20.21 -22.55 4.71
C GLN A 226 -19.35 -21.27 4.57
N VAL A 227 -18.53 -21.23 3.52
CA VAL A 227 -17.70 -20.07 3.15
C VAL A 227 -17.87 -19.75 1.67
N ASN A 228 -17.35 -18.61 1.20
CA ASN A 228 -17.30 -18.34 -0.23
C ASN A 228 -16.10 -19.05 -0.86
N ILE A 229 -16.19 -19.37 -2.16
CA ILE A 229 -15.05 -19.91 -2.93
C ILE A 229 -13.80 -19.04 -2.75
N ARG A 230 -13.98 -17.71 -2.77
CA ARG A 230 -12.91 -16.72 -2.59
C ARG A 230 -12.11 -16.94 -1.30
N ASP A 231 -12.75 -17.38 -0.23
CA ASP A 231 -12.12 -17.55 1.07
C ASP A 231 -11.23 -18.81 1.09
N LEU A 232 -11.40 -19.72 0.12
CA LEU A 232 -10.55 -20.90 -0.11
C LEU A 232 -9.45 -20.67 -1.17
N LEU A 233 -9.53 -19.58 -1.95
CA LEU A 233 -8.60 -19.33 -3.04
C LEU A 233 -7.32 -18.66 -2.53
N PRO A 234 -6.13 -19.24 -2.81
CA PRO A 234 -4.87 -18.53 -2.60
C PRO A 234 -4.66 -17.44 -3.65
N TYR A 235 -3.59 -16.66 -3.52
CA TYR A 235 -3.18 -15.76 -4.60
C TYR A 235 -2.91 -16.52 -5.91
N ASP A 236 -3.19 -15.88 -7.04
CA ASP A 236 -2.94 -16.47 -8.36
C ASP A 236 -1.47 -16.79 -8.58
N LYS A 237 -0.58 -15.97 -7.99
CA LYS A 237 0.88 -16.11 -8.00
C LYS A 237 1.47 -15.57 -6.69
N ILE A 238 2.58 -16.15 -6.24
CA ILE A 238 3.38 -15.62 -5.14
C ILE A 238 4.31 -14.52 -5.69
N SER A 239 4.25 -13.33 -5.10
CA SER A 239 5.11 -12.21 -5.50
C SER A 239 6.47 -12.30 -4.83
N ASN A 240 7.51 -11.82 -5.50
CA ASN A 240 8.82 -11.61 -4.89
C ASN A 240 8.71 -10.58 -3.76
N LYS A 241 9.58 -10.69 -2.75
CA LYS A 241 9.59 -9.76 -1.61
C LYS A 241 10.05 -8.36 -2.00
N VAL A 242 10.89 -8.27 -3.04
CA VAL A 242 11.37 -7.02 -3.64
C VAL A 242 10.99 -7.02 -5.12
N ILE A 243 10.41 -5.92 -5.57
CA ILE A 243 10.03 -5.71 -6.96
C ILE A 243 10.70 -4.45 -7.43
N VAL A 244 11.47 -4.56 -8.51
CA VAL A 244 12.12 -3.43 -9.16
C VAL A 244 11.49 -3.20 -10.52
N GLN A 245 11.17 -1.93 -10.80
CA GLN A 245 10.58 -1.49 -12.04
C GLN A 245 11.41 -0.36 -12.62
N PHE A 246 12.20 -0.69 -13.66
CA PHE A 246 12.93 0.31 -14.42
C PHE A 246 11.99 1.13 -15.31
N TYR A 247 12.23 2.44 -15.38
CA TYR A 247 11.41 3.39 -16.13
C TYR A 247 11.34 3.10 -17.63
N LYS A 248 12.39 2.48 -18.20
CA LYS A 248 12.42 2.07 -19.60
C LYS A 248 11.45 0.92 -19.92
N ASN A 249 11.09 0.13 -18.91
CA ASN A 249 10.28 -1.10 -19.05
C ASN A 249 8.84 -0.92 -18.56
N THR A 250 8.45 0.29 -18.17
CA THR A 250 7.11 0.57 -17.65
C THR A 250 6.07 0.73 -18.76
N LYS A 251 4.83 0.36 -18.47
CA LYS A 251 3.67 0.66 -19.32
C LYS A 251 3.27 2.12 -19.18
N LYS A 252 2.84 2.71 -20.30
CA LYS A 252 2.41 4.11 -20.37
C LYS A 252 1.12 4.20 -21.17
N TRP A 253 0.18 5.02 -20.72
CA TRP A 253 -1.07 5.26 -21.45
C TRP A 253 -1.55 6.68 -21.22
N PHE A 254 -2.40 7.17 -22.13
CA PHE A 254 -3.08 8.45 -21.94
C PHE A 254 -4.37 8.26 -21.17
N TYR A 255 -4.73 9.25 -20.36
CA TYR A 255 -5.96 9.25 -19.59
C TYR A 255 -6.52 10.67 -19.47
N PRO A 256 -7.85 10.87 -19.53
CA PRO A 256 -8.82 9.98 -20.17
C PRO A 256 -8.45 9.70 -21.64
N GLU A 257 -9.02 8.65 -22.25
CA GLU A 257 -8.65 8.22 -23.61
C GLU A 257 -8.90 9.32 -24.68
N ASP A 258 -10.02 10.03 -24.55
CA ASP A 258 -10.45 11.05 -25.51
C ASP A 258 -9.69 12.36 -25.35
N THR A 259 -9.63 12.91 -24.13
CA THR A 259 -9.03 14.23 -23.86
C THR A 259 -7.52 14.17 -23.63
N LYS A 260 -6.99 13.01 -23.22
CA LYS A 260 -5.56 12.76 -22.99
C LYS A 260 -4.91 13.79 -22.07
N ASN A 261 -5.66 14.23 -21.06
CA ASN A 261 -5.22 15.25 -20.09
C ASN A 261 -3.94 14.84 -19.33
N TYR A 262 -3.68 13.54 -19.24
CA TYR A 262 -2.52 12.97 -18.58
C TYR A 262 -1.86 11.89 -19.46
N LYS A 263 -0.55 11.75 -19.30
CA LYS A 263 0.17 10.51 -19.66
C LYS A 263 0.64 9.84 -18.37
N LEU A 264 0.01 8.72 -18.06
CA LEU A 264 0.27 7.91 -16.88
C LEU A 264 1.39 6.91 -17.16
N VAL A 265 2.22 6.68 -16.15
CA VAL A 265 3.35 5.74 -16.16
C VAL A 265 3.19 4.79 -14.97
N GLU A 266 3.13 3.48 -15.23
CA GLU A 266 2.94 2.46 -14.19
C GLU A 266 4.23 2.16 -13.45
N LEU A 267 4.32 2.57 -12.19
CA LEU A 267 5.50 2.33 -11.36
C LEU A 267 5.41 0.95 -10.69
N ALA A 268 6.44 0.58 -9.93
CA ALA A 268 6.50 -0.71 -9.23
C ALA A 268 5.22 -1.00 -8.43
N ASN A 269 4.69 -2.21 -8.61
CA ASN A 269 3.49 -2.69 -7.94
C ASN A 269 3.60 -4.18 -7.65
N THR A 270 2.85 -4.65 -6.64
CA THR A 270 2.77 -6.07 -6.26
C THR A 270 1.33 -6.52 -6.22
N ILE A 271 1.04 -7.72 -6.72
CA ILE A 271 -0.30 -8.31 -6.63
C ILE A 271 -0.67 -8.68 -5.19
N SER A 272 0.32 -8.83 -4.30
CA SER A 272 0.08 -9.03 -2.86
C SER A 272 -0.55 -7.81 -2.18
N LEU A 273 -0.44 -6.63 -2.81
CA LEU A 273 -1.07 -5.38 -2.37
C LEU A 273 -1.93 -4.83 -3.52
N PRO A 274 -3.06 -5.47 -3.84
CA PRO A 274 -3.83 -5.16 -5.04
C PRO A 274 -4.41 -3.74 -5.05
N HIS A 275 -4.48 -3.09 -3.88
CA HIS A 275 -4.95 -1.73 -3.69
C HIS A 275 -3.83 -0.69 -3.54
N SER A 276 -2.55 -1.10 -3.69
CA SER A 276 -1.42 -0.18 -3.82
C SER A 276 -1.16 0.09 -5.30
N LYS A 277 -1.29 1.36 -5.71
CA LYS A 277 -1.08 1.79 -7.11
C LYS A 277 -0.17 3.01 -7.13
N ALA A 278 1.03 2.83 -7.67
CA ALA A 278 2.01 3.90 -7.84
C ALA A 278 2.06 4.34 -9.31
N LEU A 279 2.02 5.65 -9.53
CA LEU A 279 1.96 6.26 -10.85
C LEU A 279 2.86 7.50 -10.90
N GLU A 280 3.61 7.65 -11.98
CA GLU A 280 4.07 8.98 -12.41
C GLU A 280 3.00 9.54 -13.35
N VAL A 281 2.51 10.74 -13.04
CA VAL A 281 1.46 11.45 -13.78
C VAL A 281 2.08 12.65 -14.49
N ASN A 282 2.21 12.55 -15.81
CA ASN A 282 2.58 13.68 -16.64
C ASN A 282 1.31 14.45 -17.01
N VAL A 283 1.17 15.68 -16.51
CA VAL A 283 0.02 16.56 -16.75
C VAL A 283 0.24 17.30 -18.07
N LEU A 284 -0.74 17.22 -18.97
CA LEU A 284 -0.63 17.71 -20.35
C LEU A 284 -1.66 18.79 -20.71
N SER A 285 -2.72 18.93 -19.90
CA SER A 285 -3.85 19.83 -20.17
C SER A 285 -3.85 21.04 -19.25
N GLU A 286 -4.13 22.22 -19.81
CA GLU A 286 -4.05 23.51 -19.08
C GLU A 286 -5.42 24.09 -18.73
N ASN A 287 -6.44 23.94 -19.59
CA ASN A 287 -7.67 24.76 -19.52
C ASN A 287 -8.98 24.00 -19.23
N ASP A 288 -8.95 22.66 -19.16
CA ASP A 288 -10.14 21.86 -18.90
C ASP A 288 -10.55 21.96 -17.41
N LYS A 289 -11.82 22.23 -17.11
CA LYS A 289 -12.33 22.35 -15.73
C LYS A 289 -12.93 21.06 -15.19
N THR A 290 -13.03 20.02 -16.01
CA THR A 290 -13.63 18.74 -15.65
C THR A 290 -12.83 18.07 -14.54
N LEU A 291 -13.50 17.62 -13.47
CA LEU A 291 -12.90 16.77 -12.43
C LEU A 291 -12.86 15.33 -12.94
N ASP A 292 -11.81 14.99 -13.66
CA ASP A 292 -11.66 13.74 -14.42
C ASP A 292 -11.01 12.59 -13.61
N LEU A 293 -10.66 12.84 -12.34
CA LEU A 293 -10.14 11.85 -11.40
C LEU A 293 -11.06 11.71 -10.19
N LYS A 294 -11.52 10.48 -9.90
CA LYS A 294 -12.26 10.13 -8.67
C LYS A 294 -11.89 8.71 -8.23
N ILE A 295 -11.11 8.58 -7.17
CA ILE A 295 -10.46 7.32 -6.77
C ILE A 295 -10.83 6.96 -5.34
N GLY A 296 -11.32 5.74 -5.12
CA GLY A 296 -11.75 5.24 -3.81
C GLY A 296 -10.62 4.80 -2.85
N LEU A 297 -9.41 5.33 -3.03
CA LEU A 297 -8.21 4.99 -2.26
C LEU A 297 -7.63 6.27 -1.65
N HIS A 298 -6.90 6.14 -0.54
CA HIS A 298 -6.09 7.24 -0.03
C HIS A 298 -5.01 7.57 -1.04
N GLN A 299 -4.75 8.85 -1.29
CA GLN A 299 -3.74 9.25 -2.26
C GLN A 299 -2.72 10.17 -1.60
N TYR A 300 -1.45 9.85 -1.78
CA TYR A 300 -0.34 10.75 -1.58
C TYR A 300 0.13 11.23 -2.96
N GLY A 301 0.53 12.49 -3.06
CA GLY A 301 1.26 12.96 -4.23
C GLY A 301 2.38 13.92 -3.91
N TYR A 302 3.31 14.06 -4.85
CA TYR A 302 4.49 14.91 -4.78
C TYR A 302 4.77 15.50 -6.16
N ASN A 303 4.97 16.81 -6.27
CA ASN A 303 5.37 17.41 -7.53
C ASN A 303 6.88 17.21 -7.75
N ILE A 304 7.19 16.24 -8.62
CA ILE A 304 8.55 15.86 -9.02
C ILE A 304 9.03 16.60 -10.27
N GLY A 305 8.18 17.45 -10.85
CA GLY A 305 8.54 18.35 -11.94
C GLY A 305 9.23 19.63 -11.46
N ASP A 306 9.57 20.47 -12.42
CA ASP A 306 10.18 21.80 -12.23
C ASP A 306 9.19 22.95 -12.45
N THR A 307 7.91 22.62 -12.65
CA THR A 307 6.81 23.55 -12.91
C THR A 307 5.67 23.38 -11.92
N ASP A 308 4.94 24.47 -11.70
CA ASP A 308 3.71 24.48 -10.90
C ASP A 308 2.60 23.67 -11.58
N VAL A 309 1.85 22.92 -10.78
CA VAL A 309 0.68 22.15 -11.23
C VAL A 309 -0.53 22.57 -10.41
N SER A 310 -1.56 23.07 -11.07
CA SER A 310 -2.82 23.40 -10.38
C SER A 310 -3.60 22.12 -10.06
N ILE A 311 -4.29 22.12 -8.93
CA ILE A 311 -5.25 21.09 -8.53
C ILE A 311 -6.60 21.75 -8.29
N SER A 312 -7.65 21.23 -8.93
CA SER A 312 -9.04 21.59 -8.59
C SER A 312 -9.73 20.37 -7.99
N TYR A 313 -10.57 20.56 -6.96
CA TYR A 313 -11.18 19.47 -6.23
C TYR A 313 -12.54 19.83 -5.61
N GLU A 314 -13.40 18.83 -5.48
CA GLU A 314 -14.70 18.95 -4.82
C GLU A 314 -14.52 18.80 -3.30
N SER A 315 -14.96 19.81 -2.54
CA SER A 315 -15.00 19.79 -1.07
C SER A 315 -16.42 19.99 -0.56
N GLU A 316 -16.64 19.80 0.75
CA GLU A 316 -17.95 20.07 1.37
C GLU A 316 -18.42 21.51 1.19
N ASP A 317 -17.48 22.47 1.10
CA ASP A 317 -17.78 23.90 0.85
C ASP A 317 -17.91 24.23 -0.65
N GLY A 318 -17.93 23.22 -1.53
CA GLY A 318 -17.96 23.38 -2.98
C GLY A 318 -16.59 23.21 -3.66
N LEU A 319 -16.50 23.65 -4.91
CA LEU A 319 -15.30 23.52 -5.75
C LEU A 319 -14.18 24.44 -5.25
N LYS A 320 -13.01 23.85 -4.98
CA LYS A 320 -11.79 24.55 -4.56
C LYS A 320 -10.67 24.31 -5.55
N ALA A 321 -9.67 25.19 -5.51
CA ALA A 321 -8.44 25.05 -6.29
C ALA A 321 -7.23 25.51 -5.49
N ASP A 322 -6.08 24.90 -5.74
CA ASP A 322 -4.78 25.29 -5.18
C ASP A 322 -3.67 25.05 -6.23
N MET A 323 -2.45 25.47 -5.93
CA MET A 323 -1.26 25.25 -6.75
C MET A 323 -0.29 24.33 -6.00
N ILE A 324 0.20 23.29 -6.67
CA ILE A 324 1.23 22.39 -6.17
C ILE A 324 2.55 22.78 -6.83
N LYS A 325 3.44 23.44 -6.07
CA LYS A 325 4.74 23.87 -6.58
C LYS A 325 5.75 22.71 -6.60
N PRO A 326 6.85 22.81 -7.36
CA PRO A 326 7.94 21.84 -7.29
C PRO A 326 8.38 21.56 -5.84
N GLY A 327 8.40 20.29 -5.46
CA GLY A 327 8.74 19.86 -4.10
C GLY A 327 7.60 19.92 -3.09
N ASP A 328 6.45 20.49 -3.43
CA ASP A 328 5.24 20.37 -2.62
C ASP A 328 4.70 18.93 -2.67
N SER A 329 4.06 18.54 -1.58
CA SER A 329 3.41 17.25 -1.44
C SER A 329 1.98 17.42 -0.94
N PHE A 330 1.15 16.41 -1.15
CA PHE A 330 -0.25 16.47 -0.75
C PHE A 330 -0.84 15.10 -0.41
N TYR A 331 -1.91 15.14 0.37
CA TYR A 331 -2.79 14.02 0.68
C TYR A 331 -4.21 14.33 0.20
N ILE A 332 -4.86 13.35 -0.43
CA ILE A 332 -6.27 13.42 -0.88
C ILE A 332 -7.06 12.27 -0.23
N LYS A 333 -8.21 12.61 0.38
CA LYS A 333 -9.16 11.62 0.92
C LYS A 333 -9.75 10.74 -0.19
N PRO A 334 -10.11 9.48 0.10
CA PRO A 334 -10.82 8.63 -0.85
C PRO A 334 -12.08 9.31 -1.43
N PHE A 335 -12.33 9.07 -2.71
CA PHE A 335 -13.48 9.55 -3.50
C PHE A 335 -13.62 11.06 -3.71
N VAL A 336 -12.66 11.89 -3.27
CA VAL A 336 -12.61 13.31 -3.66
C VAL A 336 -12.43 13.41 -5.17
N ALA A 337 -13.40 14.02 -5.85
CA ALA A 337 -13.28 14.32 -7.27
C ALA A 337 -12.28 15.46 -7.45
N HIS A 338 -11.32 15.29 -8.35
CA HIS A 338 -10.26 16.28 -8.58
C HIS A 338 -9.73 16.22 -10.01
N ASN A 339 -8.87 17.17 -10.36
CA ASN A 339 -8.04 17.14 -11.56
C ASN A 339 -6.67 17.77 -11.29
N PHE A 340 -5.73 17.57 -12.21
CA PHE A 340 -4.52 18.37 -12.30
C PHE A 340 -4.48 19.10 -13.63
N ARG A 341 -4.06 20.37 -13.63
CA ARG A 341 -3.89 21.17 -14.85
C ARG A 341 -2.59 21.94 -14.86
N GLY A 342 -2.07 22.17 -16.07
CA GLY A 342 -0.76 22.75 -16.33
C GLY A 342 0.09 21.82 -17.21
N LYS A 343 1.40 22.02 -17.17
CA LYS A 343 2.39 21.13 -17.78
C LYS A 343 3.41 20.79 -16.71
N GLY A 344 3.38 19.57 -16.19
CA GLY A 344 4.24 19.18 -15.07
C GLY A 344 4.16 17.69 -14.77
N LYS A 345 4.87 17.25 -13.73
CA LYS A 345 4.98 15.84 -13.36
C LYS A 345 4.72 15.62 -11.88
N VAL A 346 3.76 14.77 -11.56
CA VAL A 346 3.36 14.46 -10.19
C VAL A 346 3.53 12.97 -9.94
N LEU A 347 4.27 12.61 -8.89
CA LEU A 347 4.28 11.24 -8.36
C LEU A 347 3.02 11.03 -7.53
N ILE A 348 2.31 9.93 -7.74
CA ILE A 348 1.12 9.56 -6.96
C ILE A 348 1.27 8.13 -6.43
N LEU A 349 1.03 7.94 -5.14
CA LEU A 349 0.83 6.62 -4.53
C LEU A 349 -0.59 6.54 -3.95
N ARG A 350 -1.33 5.51 -4.36
CA ARG A 350 -2.69 5.22 -3.90
C ARG A 350 -2.68 3.95 -3.06
N ILE A 351 -3.35 3.94 -1.91
CA ILE A 351 -3.40 2.79 -0.99
C ILE A 351 -4.79 2.60 -0.35
N SER A 352 -5.09 1.37 0.08
CA SER A 352 -6.40 0.94 0.63
C SER A 352 -6.83 1.65 1.92
N GLY A 353 -5.87 2.06 2.76
CA GLY A 353 -6.20 2.27 4.16
C GLY A 353 -6.69 0.97 4.79
N LYS A 354 -7.64 1.09 5.72
CA LYS A 354 -8.29 -0.06 6.39
C LYS A 354 -9.69 -0.36 5.87
N ILE A 355 -10.20 0.44 4.93
CA ILE A 355 -11.59 0.34 4.47
C ILE A 355 -11.68 -0.64 3.29
N THR A 356 -10.81 -0.51 2.29
CA THR A 356 -10.84 -1.36 1.10
C THR A 356 -10.52 -2.82 1.45
N GLY A 357 -11.34 -3.76 0.98
CA GLY A 357 -11.22 -5.20 1.30
C GLY A 357 -12.44 -5.72 2.03
N GLU A 358 -12.24 -6.48 3.11
CA GLU A 358 -13.33 -7.04 3.92
C GLU A 358 -14.25 -5.98 4.55
N PRO A 359 -13.74 -4.89 5.16
CA PRO A 359 -14.62 -3.88 5.76
C PRO A 359 -15.53 -3.20 4.73
N GLN A 360 -15.03 -2.94 3.51
CA GLN A 360 -15.86 -2.41 2.41
C GLN A 360 -16.97 -3.40 2.00
N ARG A 361 -16.71 -4.71 2.03
CA ARG A 361 -17.71 -5.74 1.69
C ARG A 361 -18.77 -5.82 2.77
N GLU A 362 -18.38 -5.83 4.04
CA GLU A 362 -19.31 -5.76 5.18
C GLU A 362 -20.19 -4.51 5.10
N LEU A 363 -19.60 -3.34 4.87
CA LEU A 363 -20.33 -2.09 4.68
C LEU A 363 -21.34 -2.18 3.53
N SER A 364 -20.99 -2.87 2.45
CA SER A 364 -21.87 -3.08 1.29
C SER A 364 -23.06 -3.99 1.64
N LEU A 365 -22.86 -5.02 2.46
CA LEU A 365 -23.92 -5.92 2.95
C LEU A 365 -24.90 -5.20 3.87
N ILE A 366 -24.42 -4.30 4.74
CA ILE A 366 -25.25 -3.47 5.62
C ILE A 366 -26.18 -2.53 4.81
N GLY A 367 -25.74 -2.11 3.62
CA GLY A 367 -26.53 -1.39 2.65
C GLY A 367 -26.61 0.13 2.87
N LYS A 368 -26.72 0.89 1.77
CA LYS A 368 -26.59 2.36 1.74
C LYS A 368 -27.50 3.11 2.72
N LYS A 369 -28.68 2.56 3.03
CA LYS A 369 -29.67 3.19 3.93
C LYS A 369 -29.16 3.33 5.37
N ASN A 370 -28.22 2.49 5.80
CA ASN A 370 -27.73 2.44 7.17
C ASN A 370 -26.38 3.15 7.36
N MET A 371 -25.80 3.73 6.30
CA MET A 371 -24.42 4.24 6.31
C MET A 371 -24.17 5.33 7.34
N ALA A 372 -25.13 6.25 7.51
CA ALA A 372 -25.00 7.33 8.49
C ALA A 372 -24.78 6.77 9.91
N ARG A 373 -25.55 5.75 10.30
CA ARG A 373 -25.43 5.11 11.62
C ARG A 373 -24.17 4.26 11.78
N VAL A 374 -23.69 3.64 10.70
CA VAL A 374 -22.41 2.89 10.73
C VAL A 374 -21.23 3.84 10.95
N ILE A 375 -21.24 5.01 10.30
CA ILE A 375 -20.17 6.01 10.42
C ILE A 375 -20.24 6.71 11.78
N ASN A 376 -21.44 7.09 12.21
CA ASN A 376 -21.65 7.79 13.47
C ASN A 376 -23.05 7.46 14.01
N GLU A 377 -23.13 6.58 15.02
CA GLU A 377 -24.40 6.24 15.65
C GLU A 377 -24.96 7.44 16.43
N SER A 378 -26.18 7.83 16.12
CA SER A 378 -26.82 9.04 16.65
C SER A 378 -28.07 8.73 17.49
N THR A 379 -28.39 7.46 17.70
CA THR A 379 -29.61 7.02 18.39
C THR A 379 -29.34 5.86 19.34
N GLN A 380 -30.07 5.82 20.46
CA GLN A 380 -30.10 4.63 21.31
C GLN A 380 -30.68 3.44 20.55
N TRP A 381 -30.20 2.23 20.83
CA TRP A 381 -30.58 1.03 20.07
C TRP A 381 -32.06 0.62 20.22
N PHE A 382 -32.83 1.26 21.12
CA PHE A 382 -34.27 1.09 21.29
C PHE A 382 -34.95 2.42 21.63
N ASN A 383 -36.28 2.47 21.44
CA ASN A 383 -37.10 3.60 21.89
C ASN A 383 -37.70 3.31 23.26
N VAL A 384 -37.36 4.12 24.26
CA VAL A 384 -37.90 4.01 25.64
C VAL A 384 -39.42 4.11 25.70
N ASN A 385 -40.05 4.83 24.75
CA ASN A 385 -41.50 4.99 24.69
C ASN A 385 -42.21 3.85 23.93
N GLY A 386 -41.47 2.84 23.46
CA GLY A 386 -41.99 1.79 22.59
C GLY A 386 -42.18 2.24 21.13
N LYS A 387 -42.36 1.27 20.23
CA LYS A 387 -42.67 1.49 18.82
C LYS A 387 -43.48 0.29 18.32
N ASN A 388 -44.74 0.52 17.97
CA ASN A 388 -45.64 -0.46 17.39
C ASN A 388 -45.86 -0.18 15.91
#